data_AF-A0A3B6JP73-F1
#
_entry.id   AF-A0A3B6JP73-F1
#
_cell.length_a   1.000
_cell.length_b   1.000
_cell.length_c   1.000
_cell.angle_alpha   90.00
_cell.angle_beta   90.00
_cell.angle_gamma   90.00
#
_symmetry.space_group_name_H-M   'P 1'
#
loop_
_entity.id
_entity.type
_entity.pdbx_description
1 polymer ?
#
loop_
_entity_poly.entity_id
_entity_poly.type
_entity_poly.pdbx_seq_one_letter_code
_entity_poly.pdbx_strand_id
1 'polypeptide(L)'
;MVGTIVLATPHFCFGVLRRSLIQEDGIYTIKCDGQSIEIKAEDFVSSHHGFFAGFYIYHNKLPYDIKNVAAVEFGEEVKLFDVVNLCDITVGRYKMFIDITDGHVMDVRVGDFVHNCAHSLHTANGSPVFSKDGELVGVCILNRQGPSVALDAARIKAELMMIHESKTLKEFFGVVRESAGIAEASAAATVQPGAQ
;
A
#
# COMPACT_ATOMS: atom_id res chain seq x y z
N MET A 1 -2.19 -9.55 -8.55
CA MET A 1 -2.57 -9.11 -7.20
C MET A 1 -2.16 -7.66 -7.02
N VAL A 2 -2.90 -6.93 -6.19
CA VAL A 2 -2.72 -5.49 -5.98
C VAL A 2 -1.82 -5.26 -4.78
N GLY A 3 -0.90 -4.31 -4.90
CA GLY A 3 -0.17 -3.72 -3.77
C GLY A 3 -0.65 -2.30 -3.54
N THR A 4 -0.42 -1.75 -2.35
CA THR A 4 -0.84 -0.41 -1.96
C THR A 4 0.38 0.49 -1.78
N ILE A 5 0.43 1.63 -2.47
CA ILE A 5 1.47 2.63 -2.24
C ILE A 5 1.08 3.45 -1.01
N VAL A 6 1.90 3.40 0.04
CA VAL A 6 1.62 4.09 1.32
C VAL A 6 2.53 5.28 1.57
N LEU A 7 3.58 5.44 0.77
CA LEU A 7 4.41 6.62 0.72
C LEU A 7 4.86 6.87 -0.73
N ALA A 8 4.70 8.09 -1.19
CA ALA A 8 5.17 8.54 -2.50
C ALA A 8 6.04 9.78 -2.29
N THR A 9 7.23 9.77 -2.87
CA THR A 9 8.17 10.89 -2.84
C THR A 9 8.66 11.15 -4.26
N PRO A 10 9.32 12.31 -4.53
CA PRO A 10 9.90 12.58 -5.84
C PRO A 10 10.95 11.56 -6.31
N HIS A 11 11.51 10.76 -5.41
CA HIS A 11 12.63 9.87 -5.69
C HIS A 11 12.25 8.39 -5.66
N PHE A 12 11.27 8.02 -4.84
CA PHE A 12 10.78 6.65 -4.71
C PHE A 12 9.35 6.60 -4.20
N CYS A 13 8.69 5.48 -4.47
CA CYS A 13 7.46 5.07 -3.78
C CYS A 13 7.74 3.85 -2.90
N PHE A 14 7.09 3.79 -1.74
CA PHE A 14 7.06 2.61 -0.90
C PHE A 14 5.69 1.95 -1.02
N GLY A 15 5.70 0.74 -1.58
CA GLY A 15 4.53 -0.11 -1.72
C GLY A 15 4.51 -1.19 -0.65
N VAL A 16 3.31 -1.63 -0.27
CA VAL A 16 3.10 -2.81 0.57
C VAL A 16 2.18 -3.81 -0.11
N LEU A 17 2.43 -5.09 0.16
CA LEU A 17 1.57 -6.18 -0.27
C LEU A 17 1.53 -7.26 0.82
N ARG A 18 0.62 -8.21 0.68
CA ARG A 18 0.48 -9.32 1.63
C ARG A 18 1.74 -10.18 1.68
N ARG A 19 2.37 -10.32 2.84
CA ARG A 19 3.64 -11.03 3.06
C ARG A 19 3.62 -12.48 2.60
N SER A 20 2.48 -13.18 2.78
CA SER A 20 2.33 -14.59 2.40
C SER A 20 2.41 -14.84 0.90
N LEU A 21 2.45 -13.78 0.07
CA LEU A 21 2.65 -13.88 -1.37
C LEU A 21 4.12 -14.01 -1.75
N ILE A 22 5.03 -13.71 -0.82
CA ILE A 22 6.47 -13.72 -1.04
C ILE A 22 7.04 -15.08 -0.64
N GLN A 23 7.35 -15.89 -1.64
CA GLN A 23 8.12 -17.12 -1.56
C GLN A 23 9.62 -16.83 -1.47
N GLU A 24 10.34 -17.68 -0.75
CA GLU A 24 11.81 -17.71 -0.73
C GLU A 24 12.33 -17.88 -2.18
N ASP A 25 13.36 -17.11 -2.53
CA ASP A 25 13.95 -17.03 -3.89
C ASP A 25 13.01 -16.61 -5.04
N GLY A 26 11.81 -16.12 -4.72
CA GLY A 26 10.86 -15.63 -5.72
C GLY A 26 11.35 -14.38 -6.46
N ILE A 27 11.00 -14.28 -7.75
CA ILE A 27 11.19 -13.09 -8.58
C ILE A 27 9.80 -12.56 -8.97
N TYR A 28 9.59 -11.26 -8.76
CA TYR A 28 8.29 -10.62 -8.94
C TYR A 28 8.41 -9.46 -9.92
N THR A 29 7.42 -9.33 -10.79
CA THR A 29 7.28 -8.14 -11.64
C THR A 29 6.27 -7.20 -11.01
N ILE A 30 6.74 -6.02 -10.60
CA ILE A 30 5.87 -4.92 -10.19
C ILE A 30 5.53 -4.09 -11.42
N LYS A 31 4.25 -3.76 -11.57
CA LYS A 31 3.75 -2.90 -12.64
C LYS A 31 3.15 -1.63 -12.05
N CYS A 32 3.61 -0.48 -12.53
CA CYS A 32 3.15 0.84 -12.08
C CYS A 32 3.16 1.79 -13.28
N ASP A 33 2.06 2.54 -13.48
CA ASP A 33 1.90 3.49 -14.59
C ASP A 33 2.25 2.89 -15.98
N GLY A 34 1.83 1.64 -16.21
CA GLY A 34 2.13 0.90 -17.45
C GLY A 34 3.58 0.42 -17.60
N GLN A 35 4.48 0.85 -16.72
CA GLN A 35 5.88 0.41 -16.68
C GLN A 35 6.03 -0.81 -15.76
N SER A 36 7.14 -1.56 -15.91
CA SER A 36 7.42 -2.77 -15.11
C SER A 36 8.85 -2.79 -14.58
N ILE A 37 9.04 -3.29 -13.35
CA ILE A 37 10.35 -3.57 -12.75
C ILE A 37 10.34 -4.97 -12.13
N GLU A 38 11.48 -5.65 -12.20
CA GLU A 38 11.69 -6.91 -11.48
C GLU A 38 12.31 -6.64 -10.12
N ILE A 39 11.77 -7.30 -9.10
CA ILE A 39 12.29 -7.31 -7.73
C ILE A 39 12.39 -8.74 -7.23
N LYS A 40 13.37 -9.02 -6.39
CA LYS A 40 13.57 -10.34 -5.78
C LYS A 40 12.96 -10.40 -4.39
N ALA A 41 12.77 -11.61 -3.86
CA ALA A 41 12.31 -11.82 -2.49
C ALA A 41 13.18 -11.10 -1.43
N GLU A 42 14.49 -11.01 -1.65
CA GLU A 42 15.45 -10.31 -0.78
C GLU A 42 15.27 -8.78 -0.75
N ASP A 43 14.61 -8.20 -1.76
CA ASP A 43 14.37 -6.76 -1.83
C ASP A 43 13.17 -6.30 -0.98
N PHE A 44 12.42 -7.24 -0.41
CA PHE A 44 11.27 -6.94 0.45
C PHE A 44 11.68 -6.75 1.91
N VAL A 45 11.08 -5.76 2.56
CA VAL A 45 11.22 -5.50 3.99
C VAL A 45 9.96 -5.98 4.70
N SER A 46 10.08 -6.86 5.69
CA SER A 46 8.91 -7.37 6.44
C SER A 46 9.30 -7.76 7.85
N SER A 47 8.37 -7.65 8.80
CA SER A 47 8.52 -8.31 10.08
C SER A 47 8.21 -9.81 9.94
N HIS A 48 8.91 -10.67 10.70
CA HIS A 48 8.74 -12.13 10.61
C HIS A 48 7.31 -12.64 10.85
N HIS A 49 6.47 -11.86 11.53
CA HIS A 49 5.07 -12.19 11.83
C HIS A 49 4.07 -11.18 11.26
N GLY A 50 4.52 -10.24 10.43
CA GLY A 50 3.69 -9.19 9.86
C GLY A 50 2.80 -9.67 8.73
N PHE A 51 1.62 -9.07 8.60
CA PHE A 51 0.71 -9.28 7.49
C PHE A 51 1.26 -8.70 6.18
N PHE A 52 2.01 -7.60 6.27
CA PHE A 52 2.57 -6.89 5.12
C PHE A 52 4.07 -7.13 4.92
N ALA A 53 4.46 -7.06 3.66
CA ALA A 53 5.82 -6.81 3.23
C ALA A 53 5.85 -5.54 2.41
N GLY A 54 6.87 -4.71 2.64
CA GLY A 54 7.13 -3.49 1.91
C GLY A 54 8.22 -3.65 0.86
N PHE A 55 8.22 -2.77 -0.13
CA PHE A 55 9.23 -2.71 -1.18
C PHE A 55 9.35 -1.30 -1.75
N TYR A 56 10.52 -0.99 -2.31
CA TYR A 56 10.83 0.33 -2.87
C TYR A 56 10.72 0.32 -4.40
N ILE A 57 10.01 1.30 -4.95
CA ILE A 57 9.96 1.60 -6.39
C ILE A 57 10.72 2.90 -6.62
N TYR A 58 12.00 2.80 -6.97
CA TYR A 58 12.84 3.96 -7.23
C TYR A 58 12.57 4.56 -8.62
N HIS A 59 12.37 5.87 -8.68
CA HIS A 59 12.06 6.58 -9.93
C HIS A 59 13.19 6.43 -10.98
N ASN A 60 14.45 6.31 -10.54
CA ASN A 60 15.57 6.09 -11.44
C ASN A 60 15.61 4.68 -12.07
N LYS A 61 14.92 3.70 -11.48
CA LYS A 61 14.80 2.33 -12.01
C LYS A 61 13.49 2.12 -12.78
N LEU A 62 12.44 2.84 -12.40
CA LEU A 62 11.15 2.84 -13.07
C LEU A 62 10.69 4.29 -13.27
N PRO A 63 10.83 4.87 -14.48
CA PRO A 63 10.48 6.26 -14.74
C PRO A 63 8.96 6.41 -14.92
N TYR A 64 8.19 6.13 -13.88
CA TYR A 64 6.75 6.43 -13.85
C TYR A 64 6.53 7.95 -13.72
N ASP A 65 5.43 8.47 -14.28
CA ASP A 65 5.07 9.86 -14.02
C ASP A 65 4.57 9.97 -12.58
N ILE A 66 5.34 10.68 -11.74
CA ILE A 66 4.99 10.90 -10.33
C ILE A 66 3.62 11.58 -10.18
N LYS A 67 3.15 12.32 -11.20
CA LYS A 67 1.81 12.93 -11.20
C LYS A 67 0.69 11.89 -11.28
N ASN A 68 0.99 10.70 -11.80
CA ASN A 68 0.04 9.60 -11.94
C ASN A 68 0.12 8.60 -10.78
N VAL A 69 1.03 8.81 -9.82
CA VAL A 69 1.26 7.92 -8.69
C VAL A 69 1.04 8.67 -7.39
N ALA A 70 0.00 8.26 -6.66
CA ALA A 70 -0.32 8.80 -5.34
C ALA A 70 -0.19 7.72 -4.28
N ALA A 71 0.34 8.09 -3.12
CA ALA A 71 0.16 7.30 -1.92
C ALA A 71 -1.27 7.44 -1.41
N VAL A 72 -1.78 6.39 -0.79
CA VAL A 72 -3.08 6.43 -0.16
C VAL A 72 -3.08 7.34 1.06
N GLU A 73 -4.18 8.07 1.25
CA GLU A 73 -4.50 8.70 2.53
C GLU A 73 -5.23 7.68 3.40
N PHE A 74 -4.97 7.66 4.71
CA PHE A 74 -5.64 6.72 5.60
C PHE A 74 -6.91 7.32 6.17
N GLY A 75 -8.03 6.64 5.95
CA GLY A 75 -9.33 7.08 6.43
C GLY A 75 -9.56 6.79 7.92
N GLU A 76 -10.74 7.20 8.36
CA GLU A 76 -11.29 6.91 9.69
C GLU A 76 -11.89 5.50 9.78
N GLU A 77 -12.37 5.16 10.98
CA GLU A 77 -13.08 3.92 11.24
C GLU A 77 -14.40 3.86 10.48
N VAL A 78 -14.65 2.73 9.82
CA VAL A 78 -15.88 2.50 9.06
C VAL A 78 -17.04 2.10 9.97
N LYS A 79 -18.25 2.42 9.54
CA LYS A 79 -19.50 2.05 10.21
C LYS A 79 -20.31 1.10 9.35
N LEU A 80 -21.22 0.39 10.01
CA LEU A 80 -22.19 -0.46 9.32
C LEU A 80 -22.95 0.36 8.26
N PHE A 81 -23.06 -0.21 7.06
CA PHE A 81 -23.67 0.38 5.85
C PHE A 81 -22.90 1.51 5.17
N ASP A 82 -21.72 1.89 5.65
CA ASP A 82 -20.86 2.83 4.92
C ASP A 82 -20.55 2.30 3.52
N VAL A 83 -20.55 3.21 2.54
CA VAL A 83 -20.18 2.91 1.16
C VAL A 83 -18.66 2.82 1.07
N VAL A 84 -18.19 1.71 0.51
CA VAL A 84 -16.76 1.44 0.31
C VAL A 84 -16.49 0.91 -1.10
N ASN A 85 -15.29 1.17 -1.60
CA ASN A 85 -14.86 0.80 -2.94
C ASN A 85 -13.65 -0.13 -2.85
N LEU A 86 -13.76 -1.33 -3.42
CA LEU A 86 -12.65 -2.26 -3.54
C LEU A 86 -11.92 -2.00 -4.86
N CYS A 87 -10.60 -1.86 -4.81
CA CYS A 87 -9.76 -1.77 -6.01
C CYS A 87 -9.01 -3.09 -6.23
N ASP A 88 -9.46 -3.92 -7.18
CA ASP A 88 -8.86 -5.20 -7.52
C ASP A 88 -8.18 -5.14 -8.91
N ILE A 89 -7.39 -6.16 -9.24
CA ILE A 89 -6.85 -6.36 -10.60
C ILE A 89 -7.41 -7.65 -11.18
N THR A 90 -8.17 -7.52 -12.26
CA THR A 90 -8.54 -8.66 -13.11
C THR A 90 -7.50 -8.86 -14.20
N VAL A 91 -6.89 -10.04 -14.22
CA VAL A 91 -5.97 -10.45 -15.28
C VAL A 91 -6.77 -11.20 -16.35
N GLY A 92 -7.12 -10.49 -17.43
CA GLY A 92 -7.69 -11.09 -18.62
C GLY A 92 -6.62 -11.78 -19.49
N ARG A 93 -7.07 -12.52 -20.51
CA ARG A 93 -6.20 -13.31 -21.42
C ARG A 93 -5.12 -12.49 -22.14
N TYR A 94 -5.30 -11.17 -22.28
CA TYR A 94 -4.37 -10.28 -23.00
C TYR A 94 -4.12 -8.93 -22.33
N LYS A 95 -4.81 -8.61 -21.22
CA LYS A 95 -4.72 -7.31 -20.53
C LYS A 95 -5.01 -7.46 -19.05
N MET A 96 -4.35 -6.64 -18.24
CA MET A 96 -4.72 -6.43 -16.84
C MET A 96 -5.62 -5.20 -16.78
N PHE A 97 -6.72 -5.30 -16.04
CA PHE A 97 -7.63 -4.21 -15.77
C PHE A 97 -7.62 -3.94 -14.27
N ILE A 98 -7.63 -2.67 -13.88
CA ILE A 98 -7.95 -2.26 -12.52
C ILE A 98 -9.47 -2.18 -12.46
N ASP A 99 -10.07 -2.99 -11.61
CA ASP A 99 -11.51 -2.99 -11.38
C ASP A 99 -11.77 -2.30 -10.04
N ILE A 100 -12.60 -1.26 -10.08
CA ILE A 100 -13.09 -0.59 -8.87
C ILE A 100 -14.56 -0.98 -8.72
N THR A 101 -14.87 -1.61 -7.60
CA THR A 101 -16.21 -2.15 -7.33
C THR A 101 -16.74 -1.59 -6.01
N ASP A 102 -17.92 -1.00 -6.07
CA ASP A 102 -18.59 -0.43 -4.91
C ASP A 102 -19.34 -1.49 -4.10
N GLY A 103 -19.63 -1.15 -2.86
CA GLY A 103 -20.44 -1.95 -1.98
C GLY A 103 -20.60 -1.28 -0.63
N HIS A 104 -21.00 -2.08 0.35
CA HIS A 104 -21.30 -1.61 1.69
C HIS A 104 -20.60 -2.46 2.74
N VAL A 105 -20.29 -1.81 3.85
CA VAL A 105 -19.90 -2.49 5.08
C VAL A 105 -21.11 -3.24 5.65
N MET A 106 -20.92 -4.54 5.87
CA MET A 106 -21.95 -5.49 6.30
C MET A 106 -21.82 -5.88 7.78
N ASP A 107 -20.63 -5.73 8.36
CA ASP A 107 -20.33 -6.02 9.76
C ASP A 107 -19.03 -5.29 10.15
N VAL A 108 -18.90 -4.85 11.40
CA VAL A 108 -17.71 -4.16 11.93
C VAL A 108 -17.26 -4.85 13.20
N ARG A 109 -15.99 -5.19 13.28
CA ARG A 109 -15.38 -5.89 14.41
C ARG A 109 -14.09 -5.18 14.81
N VAL A 110 -13.54 -5.58 15.95
CA VAL A 110 -12.26 -5.04 16.40
C VAL A 110 -11.15 -5.55 15.47
N GLY A 111 -10.54 -4.65 14.69
CA GLY A 111 -9.40 -4.95 13.82
C GLY A 111 -9.77 -5.35 12.39
N ASP A 112 -11.05 -5.62 12.10
CA ASP A 112 -11.53 -5.98 10.77
C ASP A 112 -12.99 -5.61 10.53
N PHE A 113 -13.39 -5.58 9.27
CA PHE A 113 -14.79 -5.40 8.87
C PHE A 113 -15.13 -6.29 7.68
N VAL A 114 -16.43 -6.53 7.50
CA VAL A 114 -16.97 -7.30 6.38
C VAL A 114 -17.61 -6.35 5.38
N HIS A 115 -17.39 -6.57 4.09
CA HIS A 115 -18.01 -5.80 3.00
C HIS A 115 -18.40 -6.70 1.83
N ASN A 116 -19.28 -6.24 0.94
CA ASN A 116 -19.79 -7.05 -0.18
C ASN A 116 -19.29 -6.61 -1.57
N CYS A 117 -18.19 -5.86 -1.65
CA CYS A 117 -17.65 -5.31 -2.91
C CYS A 117 -17.00 -6.36 -3.83
N ALA A 118 -16.64 -7.56 -3.31
CA ALA A 118 -15.88 -8.53 -4.09
C ALA A 118 -16.79 -9.42 -4.94
N HIS A 119 -16.61 -9.37 -6.26
CA HIS A 119 -17.45 -10.11 -7.22
C HIS A 119 -16.97 -11.55 -7.52
N SER A 120 -15.68 -11.84 -7.30
CA SER A 120 -15.06 -13.13 -7.63
C SER A 120 -14.28 -13.71 -6.46
N LEU A 121 -14.31 -15.04 -6.31
CA LEU A 121 -13.57 -15.77 -5.26
C LEU A 121 -12.07 -15.48 -5.34
N HIS A 122 -11.47 -15.20 -4.18
CA HIS A 122 -10.02 -15.12 -3.97
C HIS A 122 -9.24 -14.06 -4.77
N THR A 123 -9.87 -13.22 -5.58
CA THR A 123 -9.16 -12.22 -6.40
C THR A 123 -8.68 -11.03 -5.56
N ALA A 124 -9.51 -10.60 -4.62
CA ALA A 124 -9.31 -9.38 -3.84
C ALA A 124 -8.29 -9.49 -2.69
N ASN A 125 -7.62 -10.62 -2.47
CA ASN A 125 -6.73 -10.76 -1.32
C ASN A 125 -5.52 -9.81 -1.46
N GLY A 126 -5.33 -8.91 -0.51
CA GLY A 126 -4.34 -7.83 -0.53
C GLY A 126 -4.81 -6.55 -1.21
N SER A 127 -6.01 -6.55 -1.81
CA SER A 127 -6.56 -5.40 -2.50
C SER A 127 -7.05 -4.32 -1.52
N PRO A 128 -6.74 -3.04 -1.78
CA PRO A 128 -7.17 -1.94 -0.93
C PRO A 128 -8.68 -1.68 -1.05
N VAL A 129 -9.27 -1.29 0.07
CA VAL A 129 -10.66 -0.86 0.22
C VAL A 129 -10.66 0.60 0.64
N PHE A 130 -11.36 1.42 -0.13
CA PHE A 130 -11.43 2.86 0.03
C PHE A 130 -12.80 3.31 0.53
N SER A 131 -12.84 4.40 1.30
CA SER A 131 -14.09 5.11 1.59
C SER A 131 -14.67 5.70 0.31
N LYS A 132 -15.90 6.24 0.40
CA LYS A 132 -16.50 7.05 -0.67
C LYS A 132 -15.65 8.28 -1.04
N ASP A 133 -14.82 8.76 -0.11
CA ASP A 133 -13.99 9.95 -0.26
C ASP A 133 -12.57 9.61 -0.79
N GLY A 134 -12.29 8.32 -1.03
CA GLY A 134 -11.04 7.85 -1.63
C GLY A 134 -9.93 7.52 -0.62
N GLU A 135 -10.23 7.55 0.68
CA GLU A 135 -9.25 7.23 1.73
C GLU A 135 -9.18 5.72 1.96
N LEU A 136 -7.99 5.17 2.20
CA LEU A 136 -7.81 3.77 2.54
C LEU A 136 -8.41 3.48 3.92
N VAL A 137 -9.48 2.70 3.93
CA VAL A 137 -10.17 2.25 5.14
C VAL A 137 -9.94 0.78 5.44
N GLY A 138 -9.49 0.01 4.46
CA GLY A 138 -9.14 -1.37 4.69
C GLY A 138 -8.28 -2.04 3.63
N VAL A 139 -7.84 -3.26 3.91
CA VAL A 139 -7.15 -4.14 2.97
C VAL A 139 -7.74 -5.53 3.10
N CYS A 140 -8.26 -6.06 1.99
CA CYS A 140 -8.89 -7.37 1.95
C CYS A 140 -7.94 -8.49 2.36
N ILE A 141 -8.35 -9.34 3.31
CA ILE A 141 -7.57 -10.49 3.80
C ILE A 141 -8.18 -11.82 3.42
N LEU A 142 -9.49 -11.84 3.26
CA LEU A 142 -10.26 -13.02 2.91
C LEU A 142 -11.42 -12.63 2.01
N ASN A 143 -11.45 -13.21 0.82
CA ASN A 143 -12.54 -13.09 -0.12
C ASN A 143 -13.19 -14.47 -0.36
N ARG A 144 -14.50 -14.58 -0.08
CA ARG A 144 -15.30 -15.81 -0.21
C ARG A 144 -16.46 -15.70 -1.23
N GLN A 145 -16.40 -14.79 -2.21
CA GLN A 145 -17.54 -14.41 -3.08
C GLN A 145 -18.71 -13.84 -2.28
N GLY A 146 -18.95 -12.53 -2.38
CA GLY A 146 -19.90 -11.84 -1.49
C GLY A 146 -19.17 -11.29 -0.25
N PRO A 147 -19.58 -11.62 0.99
CA PRO A 147 -18.98 -11.07 2.20
C PRO A 147 -17.46 -11.35 2.26
N SER A 148 -16.68 -10.30 2.12
CA SER A 148 -15.23 -10.29 2.19
C SER A 148 -14.79 -9.58 3.45
N VAL A 149 -13.68 -10.03 4.04
CA VAL A 149 -13.12 -9.46 5.27
C VAL A 149 -11.92 -8.61 4.90
N ALA A 150 -11.86 -7.40 5.44
CA ALA A 150 -10.74 -6.49 5.31
C ALA A 150 -10.21 -6.10 6.70
N LEU A 151 -8.89 -6.00 6.85
CA LEU A 151 -8.30 -5.34 8.03
C LEU A 151 -8.74 -3.88 8.01
N ASP A 152 -9.05 -3.33 9.18
CA ASP A 152 -9.37 -1.91 9.30
C ASP A 152 -8.11 -1.03 9.17
N ALA A 153 -8.32 0.27 8.97
CA ALA A 153 -7.24 1.24 8.87
C ALA A 153 -6.32 1.25 10.11
N ALA A 154 -6.86 1.07 11.32
CA ALA A 154 -6.07 1.08 12.55
C ALA A 154 -5.09 -0.11 12.58
N ARG A 155 -5.56 -1.30 12.20
CA ARG A 155 -4.76 -2.51 12.13
C ARG A 155 -3.73 -2.43 11.01
N ILE A 156 -4.08 -1.87 9.85
CA ILE A 156 -3.10 -1.62 8.78
C ILE A 156 -1.97 -0.74 9.28
N LYS A 157 -2.28 0.37 9.94
CA LYS A 157 -1.27 1.28 10.53
C LYS A 157 -0.38 0.54 11.53
N ALA A 158 -0.95 -0.30 12.39
CA ALA A 158 -0.19 -1.11 13.32
C ALA A 158 0.77 -2.09 12.62
N GLU A 159 0.29 -2.78 11.57
CA GLU A 159 1.11 -3.69 10.77
C GLU A 159 2.25 -2.98 10.05
N LEU A 160 2.00 -1.78 9.50
CA LEU A 160 3.05 -0.96 8.87
C LEU A 160 4.15 -0.59 9.86
N MET A 161 3.76 -0.14 11.06
CA MET A 161 4.71 0.23 12.11
C MET A 161 5.61 -0.94 12.53
N MET A 162 5.12 -2.19 12.47
CA MET A 162 5.92 -3.37 12.77
C MET A 162 7.03 -3.65 11.75
N ILE A 163 6.91 -3.18 10.49
CA ILE A 163 7.94 -3.39 9.46
C ILE A 163 9.28 -2.77 9.89
N HIS A 164 9.24 -1.61 10.57
CA HIS A 164 10.41 -0.86 11.01
C HIS A 164 10.40 -0.57 12.54
N GLU A 165 9.69 -1.37 13.33
CA GLU A 165 9.57 -1.22 14.80
C GLU A 165 9.28 0.22 15.28
N SER A 166 8.46 0.96 14.53
CA SER A 166 8.17 2.37 14.78
C SER A 166 6.99 2.56 15.74
N LYS A 167 6.90 3.70 16.44
CA LYS A 167 5.76 3.99 17.34
C LYS A 167 4.64 4.77 16.66
N THR A 168 4.95 5.51 15.60
CA THR A 168 3.98 6.32 14.85
C THR A 168 4.18 6.19 13.34
N LEU A 169 3.15 6.51 12.55
CA LEU A 169 3.27 6.58 11.09
C LEU A 169 4.29 7.63 10.63
N LYS A 170 4.39 8.76 11.33
CA LYS A 170 5.36 9.82 11.00
C LYS A 170 6.79 9.31 11.14
N GLU A 171 7.08 8.61 12.24
CA GLU A 171 8.39 7.98 12.45
C GLU A 171 8.64 6.88 11.43
N PHE A 172 7.66 6.00 11.19
CA PHE A 172 7.76 4.96 10.16
C PHE A 172 8.14 5.53 8.80
N PHE A 173 7.42 6.56 8.33
CA PHE A 173 7.74 7.19 7.05
C PHE A 173 9.08 7.95 7.06
N GLY A 174 9.53 8.43 8.22
CA GLY A 174 10.89 8.94 8.40
C GLY A 174 11.95 7.86 8.16
N VAL A 175 11.83 6.72 8.86
CA VAL A 175 12.76 5.59 8.74
C VAL A 175 12.77 5.00 7.32
N VAL A 176 11.59 4.90 6.68
CA VAL A 176 11.49 4.42 5.28
C VAL A 176 12.23 5.35 4.31
N ARG A 177 12.15 6.68 4.51
CA ARG A 177 12.90 7.66 3.69
C ARG A 177 14.41 7.54 3.88
N GLU A 178 14.85 7.39 5.12
CA GLU A 178 16.26 7.18 5.44
C GLU A 178 16.79 5.86 4.85
N SER A 179 16.01 4.79 4.98
CA SER A 179 16.33 3.46 4.43
C SER A 179 16.44 3.44 2.90
N ALA A 180 15.71 4.33 2.22
CA ALA A 180 15.84 4.55 0.78
C ALA A 180 17.13 5.32 0.39
N GLY A 181 18.00 5.65 1.34
CA GLY A 181 19.24 6.40 1.10
C GLY A 181 19.02 7.89 0.84
N ILE A 182 17.86 8.43 1.23
CA ILE A 182 17.55 9.85 1.09
C ILE A 182 17.84 10.53 2.41
N ALA A 183 19.04 11.11 2.52
CA ALA A 183 19.31 12.07 3.58
C ALA A 183 18.34 13.25 3.37
N GLU A 184 17.59 13.64 4.41
CA GLU A 184 16.94 14.94 4.38
C GLU A 184 18.03 15.97 4.10
N ALA A 185 17.89 16.72 3.01
CA ALA A 185 18.66 17.93 2.82
C ALA A 185 18.25 18.87 3.96
N SER A 186 18.96 18.75 5.09
CA SER A 186 18.90 19.70 6.17
C SER A 186 19.07 21.07 5.53
N ALA A 187 18.07 21.92 5.72
CA ALA A 187 18.12 23.32 5.37
C ALA A 187 19.17 24.02 6.25
N ALA A 188 20.44 23.69 6.06
CA ALA A 188 21.53 24.57 6.35
C ALA A 188 21.56 25.58 5.22
N ALA A 189 20.76 26.64 5.37
CA ALA A 189 21.08 27.91 4.73
C ALA A 189 22.46 28.32 5.25
N THR A 190 23.49 27.90 4.54
CA THR A 190 24.85 28.38 4.68
C THR A 190 24.83 29.85 4.27
N VAL A 191 24.46 30.72 5.21
CA VAL A 191 24.82 32.12 5.12
C VAL A 191 26.31 32.19 5.44
N GLN A 192 27.12 32.34 4.40
CA GLN A 192 28.50 32.77 4.46
C GLN A 192 28.78 33.62 3.21
N PRO A 193 29.81 34.49 3.21
CA PRO A 193 29.97 35.65 4.09
C PRO A 193 30.30 36.92 3.26
N GLY A 194 29.99 38.10 3.78
CA GLY A 194 30.63 39.36 3.34
C GLY A 194 30.10 39.97 2.03
N ALA A 195 29.42 41.09 2.17
CA ALA A 195 29.55 42.20 1.22
C ALA A 195 30.11 43.39 2.00
N GLN A 196 31.17 43.96 1.41
CA GLN A 196 32.00 45.06 1.89
C GLN A 196 31.21 46.34 2.19
#